data_AF-A0A7V8XC51-F1
#
_entry.id   AF-A0A7V8XC51-F1
#
_cell.length_a   1.000
_cell.length_b   1.000
_cell.length_c   1.000
_cell.angle_alpha   90.00
_cell.angle_beta   90.00
_cell.angle_gamma   90.00
#
_symmetry.space_group_name_H-M   'P 1'
#
loop_
_entity.id
_entity.type
_entity.pdbx_description
1 polymer ?
#
loop_
_entity_poly.entity_id
_entity_poly.type
_entity_poly.pdbx_seq_one_letter_code
_entity_poly.pdbx_strand_id
1 'polypeptide(L)'
;MTGVWVGSGGAYQAFDEIREVVNDSTLRQRSFTDSTFNSISDSSDIVVLEDGGIIVSRRGVVRWRALRGGTDTIRFDPATGTRGGMSWIRITDREWITIMDGPVGALPVTYRMRLLAR
;
A
#
# COMPACT_ATOMS: atom_id res chain seq x y z
N MET A 1 -9.26 3.64 -5.03
CA MET A 1 -7.89 3.05 -5.00
C MET A 1 -7.74 1.83 -5.91
N THR A 2 -8.75 1.44 -6.67
CA THR A 2 -8.65 0.31 -7.62
C THR A 2 -8.01 0.75 -8.93
N GLY A 3 -7.36 -0.19 -9.61
CA GLY A 3 -6.73 0.01 -10.90
C GLY A 3 -5.26 -0.40 -10.93
N VAL A 4 -4.58 0.00 -12.01
CA VAL A 4 -3.16 -0.20 -12.27
C VAL A 4 -2.36 0.97 -11.70
N TRP A 5 -1.42 0.66 -10.81
CA TRP A 5 -0.59 1.62 -10.09
C TRP A 5 0.88 1.40 -10.39
N VAL A 6 1.60 2.51 -10.54
CA VAL A 6 3.08 2.51 -10.63
C VAL A 6 3.63 3.36 -9.50
N GLY A 7 4.53 2.78 -8.73
CA GLY A 7 5.28 3.45 -7.68
C GLY A 7 6.70 3.79 -8.13
N SER A 8 7.18 5.00 -7.83
CA SER A 8 8.55 5.43 -8.14
C SER A 8 9.10 6.43 -7.12
N GLY A 9 10.39 6.72 -7.20
CA GLY A 9 11.05 7.79 -6.42
C GLY A 9 11.45 7.43 -4.98
N GLY A 10 11.22 6.19 -4.54
CA GLY A 10 11.65 5.72 -3.23
C GLY A 10 13.06 5.13 -3.21
N ALA A 11 13.44 4.55 -2.08
CA ALA A 11 14.77 3.98 -1.83
C ALA A 11 14.99 2.62 -2.52
N TYR A 12 13.91 1.92 -2.88
CA TYR A 12 13.91 0.69 -3.69
C TYR A 12 13.44 0.97 -5.11
N GLN A 13 13.66 0.00 -6.00
CA GLN A 13 13.21 0.04 -7.39
C GLN A 13 11.73 0.42 -7.50
N ALA A 14 11.39 1.06 -8.61
CA ALA A 14 9.99 1.27 -9.00
C ALA A 14 9.22 -0.06 -8.97
N PHE A 15 7.93 0.02 -8.65
CA PHE A 15 7.08 -1.14 -8.57
C PHE A 15 5.82 -0.94 -9.41
N ASP A 16 5.29 -2.05 -9.91
CA ASP A 16 4.05 -2.13 -10.67
C ASP A 16 3.03 -2.95 -9.87
N GLU A 17 1.82 -2.42 -9.70
CA GLU A 17 0.77 -3.02 -8.87
C GLU A 17 -0.61 -2.98 -9.54
N ILE A 18 -1.41 -4.02 -9.33
CA ILE A 18 -2.85 -4.02 -9.62
C ILE A 18 -3.60 -4.15 -8.31
N ARG A 19 -4.61 -3.29 -8.14
CA ARG A 19 -5.52 -3.31 -6.99
C ARG A 19 -6.95 -3.49 -7.47
N GLU A 20 -7.59 -4.56 -7.04
CA GLU A 20 -8.95 -4.93 -7.45
C GLU A 20 -9.87 -5.13 -6.24
N VAL A 21 -11.17 -4.85 -6.40
CA VAL A 21 -12.16 -5.16 -5.35
C VAL A 21 -12.44 -6.65 -5.38
N VAL A 22 -12.28 -7.31 -4.22
CA VAL A 22 -12.70 -8.70 -4.04
C VAL A 22 -14.13 -8.75 -3.48
N ASN A 23 -14.43 -7.88 -2.51
CA ASN A 23 -15.75 -7.68 -1.92
C ASN A 23 -15.80 -6.31 -1.22
N ASP A 24 -16.94 -6.01 -0.59
CA ASP A 24 -17.23 -4.70 0.03
C ASP A 24 -16.20 -4.24 1.06
N SER A 25 -15.48 -5.18 1.70
CA SER A 25 -14.48 -4.88 2.71
C SER A 25 -13.06 -5.32 2.31
N THR A 26 -12.83 -5.75 1.06
CA THR A 26 -11.55 -6.37 0.68
C THR A 26 -11.09 -5.93 -0.70
N LEU A 27 -9.88 -5.39 -0.76
CA LEU A 27 -9.12 -5.22 -1.99
C LEU A 27 -8.06 -6.30 -2.09
N ARG A 28 -7.78 -6.79 -3.29
CA ARG A 28 -6.61 -7.60 -3.58
C ARG A 28 -5.56 -6.75 -4.27
N GLN A 29 -4.36 -6.77 -3.73
CA GLN A 29 -3.18 -6.19 -4.33
C GLN A 29 -2.31 -7.30 -4.93
N ARG A 30 -1.83 -7.08 -6.15
CA ARG A 30 -0.83 -7.91 -6.82
C ARG A 30 0.30 -7.01 -7.26
N SER A 31 1.52 -7.34 -6.88
CA SER A 31 2.74 -6.63 -7.31
C SER A 31 3.42 -7.44 -8.40
N PHE A 32 4.05 -6.78 -9.37
CA PHE A 32 4.63 -7.42 -10.56
C PHE A 32 6.12 -7.12 -10.66
N THR A 33 6.90 -8.07 -11.18
CA THR A 33 8.33 -7.85 -11.48
C THR A 33 8.54 -7.20 -12.85
N ASP A 34 7.50 -7.10 -13.67
CA ASP A 34 7.54 -6.52 -15.00
C ASP A 34 6.40 -5.52 -15.22
N SER A 35 6.65 -4.54 -16.10
CA SER A 35 5.69 -3.50 -16.45
C SER A 35 4.61 -3.99 -17.43
N THR A 36 4.62 -5.27 -17.81
CA THR A 36 3.59 -5.90 -18.65
C THR A 36 2.52 -6.61 -17.84
N PHE A 37 2.65 -6.61 -16.51
CA PHE A 37 1.73 -7.23 -15.56
C PHE A 37 1.54 -8.74 -15.77
N ASN A 38 2.57 -9.43 -16.27
CA ASN A 38 2.51 -10.87 -16.56
C ASN A 38 3.15 -11.73 -15.46
N SER A 39 4.17 -11.21 -14.76
CA SER A 39 4.89 -11.94 -13.72
C SER A 39 4.59 -11.38 -12.33
N ILE A 40 3.72 -12.05 -11.58
CA ILE A 40 3.39 -11.66 -10.20
C ILE A 40 4.58 -11.96 -9.29
N SER A 41 5.03 -10.93 -8.56
CA SER A 41 6.09 -11.02 -7.55
C SER A 41 5.55 -11.29 -6.15
N ASP A 42 4.41 -10.67 -5.83
CA ASP A 42 3.74 -10.81 -4.54
C ASP A 42 2.23 -10.56 -4.66
N SER A 43 1.47 -11.05 -3.69
CA SER A 43 0.04 -10.78 -3.58
C SER A 43 -0.37 -10.62 -2.13
N SER A 44 -1.22 -9.63 -1.86
CA SER A 44 -1.76 -9.35 -0.54
C SER A 44 -3.25 -9.00 -0.61
N ASP A 45 -3.96 -9.26 0.48
CA ASP A 45 -5.37 -8.88 0.63
C ASP A 45 -5.43 -7.70 1.63
N ILE A 46 -5.90 -6.55 1.17
CA ILE A 46 -6.14 -5.36 2.01
C ILE A 46 -7.60 -5.43 2.48
N VAL A 47 -7.81 -5.73 3.77
CA VAL A 47 -9.14 -5.86 4.37
C VAL A 47 -9.52 -4.54 5.06
N VAL A 48 -10.40 -3.75 4.46
CA VAL A 48 -10.92 -2.52 5.06
C VAL A 48 -12.03 -2.86 6.06
N LEU A 49 -11.68 -2.99 7.34
CA LEU A 49 -12.64 -3.03 8.45
C LEU A 49 -13.21 -1.63 8.74
N GLU A 50 -14.49 -1.57 9.13
CA GLU A 50 -15.24 -0.34 9.44
C GLU A 50 -14.55 0.55 10.50
N ASP A 51 -13.74 -0.06 11.39
CA ASP A 51 -13.04 0.62 12.50
C ASP A 51 -11.58 1.02 12.18
N GLY A 52 -11.20 1.06 10.89
CA GLY A 52 -9.84 1.41 10.46
C GLY A 52 -9.05 0.24 9.90
N GLY A 53 -9.47 -0.22 8.71
CA GLY A 53 -8.82 -1.16 7.78
C GLY A 53 -7.52 -1.88 8.16
N ILE A 54 -7.47 -3.20 8.05
CA ILE A 54 -6.25 -4.01 8.21
C ILE A 54 -5.69 -4.42 6.85
N ILE A 55 -4.41 -4.13 6.56
CA ILE A 55 -3.71 -4.78 5.43
C ILE A 55 -3.18 -6.14 5.90
N VAL A 56 -3.59 -7.22 5.22
CA VAL A 56 -3.12 -8.58 5.49
C VAL A 56 -2.29 -9.09 4.31
N SER A 57 -0.97 -9.16 4.46
CA SER A 57 -0.14 -9.86 3.47
C SER A 57 -0.38 -11.38 3.55
N ARG A 58 -0.60 -12.05 2.42
CA ARG A 58 -0.82 -13.51 2.34
C ARG A 58 0.40 -14.32 2.82
N ARG A 59 1.59 -13.73 2.89
CA ARG A 59 2.76 -14.40 3.48
C ARG A 59 2.70 -14.50 5.01
N GLY A 60 1.64 -13.99 5.66
CA GLY A 60 1.30 -14.31 7.05
C GLY A 60 2.14 -13.62 8.13
N VAL A 61 3.16 -12.82 7.76
CA VAL A 61 4.12 -12.28 8.74
C VAL A 61 3.78 -10.87 9.21
N VAL A 62 3.12 -10.03 8.40
CA VAL A 62 2.85 -8.64 8.78
C VAL A 62 1.38 -8.28 8.52
N ARG A 63 0.66 -8.06 9.62
CA ARG A 63 -0.65 -7.42 9.62
C ARG A 63 -0.42 -5.95 9.90
N TRP A 64 -0.81 -5.07 9.00
CA TRP A 64 -0.82 -3.62 9.28
C TRP A 64 -2.23 -3.21 9.64
N ARG A 65 -2.39 -2.36 10.65
CA ARG A 65 -3.66 -1.78 11.05
C ARG A 65 -3.70 -0.32 10.63
N ALA A 66 -4.75 0.08 9.93
CA ALA A 66 -4.97 1.47 9.60
C ALA A 66 -5.41 2.22 10.85
N LEU A 67 -4.61 3.18 11.26
CA LEU A 67 -4.96 4.12 12.31
C LEU A 67 -5.79 5.22 11.65
N ARG A 68 -7.12 5.09 11.76
CA ARG A 68 -8.16 6.08 11.39
C ARG A 68 -7.78 6.97 10.20
N GLY A 69 -8.15 6.54 8.99
CA GLY A 69 -7.95 7.33 7.78
C GLY A 69 -8.95 8.49 7.65
N GLY A 70 -8.45 9.65 7.20
CA GLY A 70 -9.27 10.68 6.55
C GLY A 70 -9.38 10.42 5.06
N THR A 71 -10.17 11.23 4.34
CA THR A 71 -10.36 11.11 2.88
C THR A 71 -9.03 11.14 2.10
N ASP A 72 -8.08 11.92 2.61
CA ASP A 72 -6.82 12.23 1.95
C ASP A 72 -5.59 11.61 2.62
N THR A 73 -5.74 10.93 3.76
CA THR A 73 -4.60 10.30 4.43
C THR A 73 -5.02 9.05 5.16
N ILE A 74 -4.26 7.97 4.97
CA ILE A 74 -4.42 6.72 5.71
C ILE A 74 -3.08 6.38 6.34
N ARG A 75 -3.06 6.29 7.66
CA ARG A 75 -1.89 5.82 8.40
C ARG A 75 -2.04 4.34 8.70
N PHE A 76 -0.97 3.58 8.60
CA PHE A 76 -0.89 2.17 8.91
C PHE A 76 0.25 1.93 9.90
N ASP A 77 -0.05 1.20 10.97
CA ASP A 77 0.92 0.75 11.96
C ASP A 77 0.97 -0.79 11.98
N PRO A 78 2.13 -1.40 12.29
CA PRO A 78 2.20 -2.85 12.47
C PRO A 78 1.30 -3.32 13.61
N ALA A 79 0.43 -4.30 13.37
CA ALA A 79 -0.49 -4.84 14.36
C ALA A 79 0.22 -5.57 15.52
N THR A 80 1.46 -6.00 15.30
CA THR A 80 2.31 -6.68 16.30
C THR A 80 2.96 -5.70 17.29
N GLY A 81 2.74 -4.39 17.16
CA GLY A 81 3.37 -3.37 18.00
C GLY A 81 4.87 -3.18 17.73
N THR A 82 5.40 -3.79 16.67
CA THR A 82 6.75 -3.49 16.18
C THR A 82 6.81 -2.04 15.69
N ARG A 83 7.92 -1.33 15.96
CA ARG A 83 8.11 0.03 15.45
C ARG A 83 8.17 0.05 13.92
N GLY A 84 7.66 1.12 13.34
CA GLY A 84 7.57 1.33 11.89
C GLY A 84 6.21 1.90 11.52
N GLY A 85 5.91 1.91 10.24
CA GLY A 85 4.68 2.51 9.76
C GLY A 85 4.66 2.77 8.29
N MET A 86 3.47 2.99 7.77
CA MET A 86 3.27 3.47 6.42
C MET A 86 2.14 4.49 6.41
N SER A 87 2.30 5.57 5.67
CA SER A 87 1.23 6.54 5.43
C SER A 87 0.98 6.64 3.94
N TRP A 88 -0.29 6.57 3.55
CA TRP A 88 -0.75 6.92 2.22
C TRP A 88 -1.36 8.31 2.26
N ILE A 89 -0.84 9.24 1.46
CA ILE A 89 -1.30 10.62 1.36
C ILE A 89 -1.81 10.85 -0.06
N ARG A 90 -3.07 11.24 -0.20
CA ARG A 90 -3.67 11.58 -1.47
C ARG A 90 -3.14 12.94 -1.93
N ILE A 91 -2.67 13.00 -3.18
CA ILE A 91 -2.34 14.26 -3.86
C ILE A 91 -3.47 14.61 -4.82
N THR A 92 -3.92 13.64 -5.60
CA THR A 92 -5.11 13.72 -6.48
C THR A 92 -5.88 12.40 -6.41
N ASP A 93 -7.00 12.30 -7.12
CA ASP A 93 -7.73 11.04 -7.26
C ASP A 93 -6.91 9.93 -7.97
N ARG A 94 -5.86 10.32 -8.70
CA ARG A 94 -4.97 9.43 -9.46
C ARG A 94 -3.53 9.43 -8.96
N GLU A 95 -3.20 10.20 -7.93
CA GLU A 95 -1.85 10.28 -7.40
C GLU A 95 -1.84 10.24 -5.89
N TRP A 96 -0.97 9.39 -5.35
CA TRP A 96 -0.79 9.19 -3.93
C TRP A 96 0.70 9.21 -3.60
N ILE A 97 1.04 9.52 -2.36
CA ILE A 97 2.37 9.35 -1.81
C ILE A 97 2.30 8.26 -0.75
N THR A 98 3.21 7.30 -0.81
CA THR A 98 3.45 6.34 0.27
C THR A 98 4.70 6.73 1.01
N ILE A 99 4.58 7.04 2.29
CA ILE A 99 5.70 7.27 3.19
C ILE A 99 5.85 6.01 4.04
N MET A 100 6.99 5.34 3.97
CA MET A 100 7.34 4.23 4.85
C MET A 100 8.31 4.72 5.90
N ASP A 101 7.97 4.53 7.17
CA ASP A 101 8.87 4.87 8.26
C ASP A 101 10.04 3.90 8.25
N GLY A 102 11.25 4.44 8.25
CA GLY A 102 12.45 3.65 8.44
C GLY A 102 12.54 3.12 9.88
N PRO A 103 13.46 2.18 10.16
CA PRO A 103 13.84 1.85 11.53
C PRO A 103 14.32 3.09 12.29
N VAL A 104 14.37 3.00 13.63
CA VAL A 104 14.77 4.12 14.49
C VAL A 104 16.11 4.71 14.05
N GLY A 105 16.13 6.00 13.71
CA GLY A 105 17.32 6.72 13.25
C GLY A 105 17.51 6.73 11.72
N ALA A 106 16.69 6.01 10.96
CA ALA A 106 16.65 6.10 9.50
C ALA A 106 15.64 7.14 9.02
N LEU A 107 15.92 7.78 7.89
CA LEU A 107 14.98 8.66 7.23
C LEU A 107 13.81 7.84 6.65
N PRO A 108 12.59 8.38 6.64
CA PRO A 108 11.46 7.76 5.98
C PRO A 108 11.69 7.69 4.47
N VAL A 109 11.20 6.63 3.85
CA VAL A 109 11.26 6.43 2.41
C VAL A 109 9.95 6.87 1.79
N THR A 110 10.01 7.67 0.73
CA THR A 110 8.82 8.21 0.08
C THR A 110 8.70 7.67 -1.34
N TYR A 111 7.53 7.14 -1.68
CA TYR A 111 7.16 6.72 -3.03
C TYR A 111 6.05 7.59 -3.57
N ARG A 112 6.17 8.01 -4.82
CA ARG A 112 5.03 8.56 -5.56
C ARG A 112 4.33 7.43 -6.30
N MET A 113 3.04 7.30 -6.09
CA MET A 113 2.16 6.32 -6.70
C MET A 113 1.23 7.00 -7.69
N ARG A 114 1.16 6.49 -8.91
CA ARG A 114 0.29 7.04 -9.97
C ARG A 114 -0.61 5.97 -10.55
N LEU A 115 -1.88 6.30 -10.72
CA LEU A 115 -2.89 5.47 -11.34
C LEU A 115 -2.85 5.61 -12.86
N LEU A 116 -2.56 4.51 -13.56
CA LEU A 116 -2.51 4.47 -15.02
C LEU A 116 -3.88 4.15 -15.63
N ALA A 117 -4.60 3.17 -15.08
CA ALA A 117 -5.90 2.73 -15.58
C ALA A 117 -6.78 2.23 -14.42
N ARG A 118 -8.11 2.31 -14.57
CA ARG A 118 -9.08 1.77 -13.60
C ARG A 118 -9.60 0.42 -14.06
#